data_AF-A0A3D4HAC5-F1
#
_entry.id   AF-A0A3D4HAC5-F1
#
_cell.length_a   1.000
_cell.length_b   1.000
_cell.length_c   1.000
_cell.angle_alpha   90.00
_cell.angle_beta   90.00
_cell.angle_gamma   90.00
#
_symmetry.space_group_name_H-M   'P 1'
#
loop_
_entity.id
_entity.type
_entity.pdbx_description
1 polymer ?
#
loop_
_entity_poly.entity_id
_entity_poly.type
_entity_poly.pdbx_seq_one_letter_code
_entity_poly.pdbx_strand_id
1 'polypeptide(L)'
;RGLELHAWFNPFRAQTNYKNKISSNHIVNTRPDWVKRYGDYLWLDPGNPEARRYSLQVMLDVVERYDIDGVHMDDYFYPYPYPSNDKPLPFPDVDSFERFGRGKLDNWRRSNIDNFVKELYQEVRKTKPWVDIGISPFGIWKPGVPKGTEASLDAYSLLYADARKWLRKGWVDYMMPQLYWSIDSKGQSFPKLLNWWVGENQKGRHLWPGIATDRVGDQRHAAEMANQISLIRNVNRGYPGHSHWSADSVVNDQRGVRKLLIRTTYQSLALTPPNRWQKNKAPETPTFVLTPFGETLNLRLAPQENIRFWIIQSKTGENWSTSVIDSKIQNITVEPAEAIAVSALGLTGILSAPAIFSE
;
A
#
# COMPACT_ATOMS: atom_id res chain seq x y z
N ARG A 1 5.40 18.26 2.18
CA ARG A 1 4.02 18.04 1.68
C ARG A 1 3.18 17.15 2.62
N GLY A 2 3.76 16.57 3.69
CA GLY A 2 3.00 15.70 4.59
C GLY A 2 2.48 14.43 3.90
N LEU A 3 3.24 13.90 2.94
CA LEU A 3 2.90 12.69 2.19
C LEU A 3 3.94 11.62 2.49
N GLU A 4 3.46 10.39 2.62
CA GLU A 4 4.29 9.19 2.63
C GLU A 4 4.59 8.70 1.22
N LEU A 5 5.75 8.07 1.04
CA LEU A 5 6.22 7.49 -0.21
C LEU A 5 6.40 5.98 -0.04
N HIS A 6 5.57 5.21 -0.73
CA HIS A 6 5.66 3.75 -0.77
C HIS A 6 6.25 3.30 -2.11
N ALA A 7 7.38 2.61 -2.08
CA ALA A 7 8.02 2.07 -3.27
C ALA A 7 7.25 0.84 -3.77
N TRP A 8 6.71 0.92 -4.99
CA TRP A 8 5.97 -0.17 -5.62
C TRP A 8 6.87 -1.06 -6.47
N PHE A 9 6.79 -2.37 -6.22
CA PHE A 9 7.52 -3.40 -6.94
C PHE A 9 6.59 -4.43 -7.58
N ASN A 10 6.89 -4.79 -8.82
CA ASN A 10 6.44 -6.04 -9.41
C ASN A 10 7.58 -7.08 -9.21
N PRO A 11 7.38 -8.12 -8.37
CA PRO A 11 8.50 -8.94 -7.89
C PRO A 11 9.14 -9.83 -8.96
N PHE A 12 8.37 -10.29 -9.95
CA PHE A 12 8.80 -11.41 -10.80
C PHE A 12 8.73 -11.11 -12.30
N ARG A 13 8.03 -10.07 -12.76
CA ARG A 13 8.04 -9.71 -14.18
C ARG A 13 9.43 -9.19 -14.58
N ALA A 14 10.11 -9.92 -15.46
CA ALA A 14 11.41 -9.53 -15.98
C ALA A 14 11.29 -8.70 -17.27
N GLN A 15 10.35 -9.04 -18.16
CA GLN A 15 10.05 -8.26 -19.37
C GLN A 15 8.57 -8.38 -19.78
N THR A 16 8.02 -7.30 -20.33
CA THR A 16 6.67 -7.27 -20.92
C THR A 16 6.63 -7.80 -22.35
N ASN A 17 7.76 -7.76 -23.07
CA ASN A 17 7.92 -8.30 -24.42
C ASN A 17 9.36 -8.84 -24.58
N TYR A 18 9.51 -10.16 -24.72
CA TYR A 18 10.80 -10.83 -24.85
C TYR A 18 11.63 -10.39 -26.08
N LYS A 19 11.01 -9.71 -27.04
CA LYS A 19 11.70 -9.18 -28.23
C LYS A 19 12.41 -7.85 -27.97
N ASN A 20 12.13 -7.19 -26.84
CA ASN A 20 12.74 -5.91 -26.51
C ASN A 20 14.23 -6.07 -26.20
N LYS A 21 15.05 -5.17 -26.72
CA LYS A 21 16.48 -5.09 -26.38
C LYS A 21 16.64 -4.79 -24.89
N ILE A 22 17.56 -5.51 -24.24
CA ILE A 22 17.95 -5.32 -22.84
C ILE A 22 19.45 -5.14 -22.73
N SER A 23 19.86 -4.47 -21.64
CA SER A 23 21.27 -4.33 -21.29
C SER A 23 21.93 -5.70 -21.09
N SER A 24 23.23 -5.81 -21.41
CA SER A 24 24.01 -7.05 -21.25
C SER A 24 24.06 -7.54 -19.79
N ASN A 25 23.97 -6.64 -18.82
CA ASN A 25 23.95 -6.96 -17.39
C ASN A 25 22.55 -7.20 -16.81
N HIS A 26 21.49 -7.21 -17.64
CA HIS A 26 20.13 -7.47 -17.18
C HIS A 26 19.98 -8.91 -16.67
N ILE A 27 19.13 -9.14 -15.66
CA ILE A 27 18.98 -10.46 -15.00
C ILE A 27 18.62 -11.59 -15.97
N VAL A 28 17.86 -11.28 -17.02
CA VAL A 28 17.53 -12.21 -18.10
C VAL A 28 18.77 -12.76 -18.81
N ASN A 29 19.81 -11.93 -18.97
CA ASN A 29 21.05 -12.31 -19.64
C ASN A 29 22.06 -12.94 -18.68
N THR A 30 22.14 -12.44 -17.44
CA THR A 30 23.12 -12.92 -16.46
C THR A 30 22.69 -14.20 -15.76
N ARG A 31 21.38 -14.43 -15.62
CA ARG A 31 20.77 -15.62 -15.01
C ARG A 31 19.62 -16.17 -15.85
N PRO A 32 19.88 -16.63 -17.09
CA PRO A 32 18.85 -17.22 -17.93
C PRO A 32 18.24 -18.49 -17.32
N ASP A 33 18.97 -19.18 -16.41
CA ASP A 33 18.51 -20.33 -15.64
C ASP A 33 17.35 -20.01 -14.67
N TRP A 34 17.11 -18.73 -14.39
CA TRP A 34 16.02 -18.27 -13.52
C TRP A 34 14.78 -17.82 -14.28
N VAL A 35 14.84 -17.75 -15.60
CA VAL A 35 13.86 -17.00 -16.40
C VAL A 35 12.96 -17.96 -17.16
N LYS A 36 11.65 -17.77 -17.03
CA LYS A 36 10.62 -18.49 -17.76
C LYS A 36 9.97 -17.59 -18.78
N ARG A 37 9.84 -18.10 -20.01
CA ARG A 37 9.06 -17.42 -21.05
C ARG A 37 7.60 -17.82 -20.91
N TYR A 38 6.71 -16.84 -20.83
CA TYR A 38 5.27 -17.03 -20.70
C TYR A 38 4.52 -16.15 -21.70
N GLY A 39 4.21 -16.73 -22.86
CA GLY A 39 3.72 -15.97 -24.02
C GLY A 39 4.77 -14.96 -24.49
N ASP A 40 4.40 -13.68 -24.45
CA ASP A 40 5.29 -12.56 -24.75
C ASP A 40 6.12 -12.10 -23.55
N TYR A 41 5.80 -12.56 -22.34
CA TYR A 41 6.49 -12.16 -21.11
C TYR A 41 7.75 -12.99 -20.83
N LEU A 42 8.73 -12.36 -20.18
CA LEU A 42 9.75 -13.06 -19.42
C LEU A 42 9.50 -12.86 -17.92
N TRP A 43 9.61 -13.93 -17.16
CA TRP A 43 9.28 -13.98 -15.74
C TRP A 43 10.42 -14.63 -14.96
N LEU A 44 10.84 -14.04 -13.85
CA LEU A 44 11.66 -14.73 -12.87
C LEU A 44 10.84 -15.85 -12.25
N ASP A 45 11.37 -17.06 -12.25
CA ASP A 45 10.68 -18.26 -11.78
C ASP A 45 10.44 -18.18 -10.27
N PRO A 46 9.19 -18.02 -9.80
CA PRO A 46 8.92 -18.02 -8.37
C PRO A 46 9.18 -19.40 -7.74
N GLY A 47 9.32 -20.47 -8.53
CA GLY A 47 9.73 -21.81 -8.09
C GLY A 47 11.21 -21.93 -7.73
N ASN A 48 12.07 -21.09 -8.33
CA ASN A 48 13.51 -21.11 -8.11
C ASN A 48 13.88 -20.30 -6.83
N PRO A 49 14.47 -20.92 -5.79
CA PRO A 49 14.82 -20.21 -4.55
C PRO A 49 15.75 -19.02 -4.74
N GLU A 50 16.71 -19.13 -5.66
CA GLU A 50 17.68 -18.06 -5.91
C GLU A 50 17.04 -16.87 -6.65
N ALA A 51 16.10 -17.14 -7.57
CA ALA A 51 15.32 -16.10 -8.24
C ALA A 51 14.45 -15.33 -7.24
N ARG A 52 13.77 -16.04 -6.31
CA ARG A 52 13.01 -15.41 -5.21
C ARG A 52 13.91 -14.57 -4.31
N ARG A 53 15.08 -15.11 -3.92
CA ARG A 53 16.06 -14.40 -3.10
C ARG A 53 16.54 -13.14 -3.81
N TYR A 54 16.82 -13.19 -5.11
CA TYR A 54 17.19 -12.01 -5.89
C TYR A 54 16.12 -10.91 -5.82
N SER A 55 14.85 -11.23 -6.11
CA SER A 55 13.75 -10.26 -6.01
C SER A 55 13.61 -9.66 -4.61
N LEU A 56 13.78 -10.47 -3.56
CA LEU A 56 13.77 -10.02 -2.17
C LEU A 56 14.92 -9.03 -1.91
N GLN A 57 16.14 -9.37 -2.34
CA GLN A 57 17.33 -8.52 -2.13
C GLN A 57 17.23 -7.18 -2.86
N VAL A 58 16.64 -7.14 -4.05
CA VAL A 58 16.37 -5.87 -4.76
C VAL A 58 15.43 -4.97 -3.96
N MET A 59 14.37 -5.52 -3.36
CA MET A 59 13.47 -4.73 -2.51
C MET A 59 14.18 -4.25 -1.24
N LEU A 60 14.97 -5.12 -0.60
CA LEU A 60 15.72 -4.78 0.61
C LEU A 60 16.79 -3.71 0.34
N ASP A 61 17.46 -3.74 -0.81
CA ASP A 61 18.42 -2.72 -1.20
C ASP A 61 17.78 -1.32 -1.23
N VAL A 62 16.54 -1.23 -1.72
CA VAL A 62 15.79 0.03 -1.70
C VAL A 62 15.40 0.42 -0.28
N VAL A 63 14.93 -0.54 0.53
CA VAL A 63 14.61 -0.30 1.94
C VAL A 63 15.82 0.22 2.69
N GLU A 64 17.02 -0.32 2.46
CA GLU A 64 18.25 0.10 3.12
C GLU A 64 18.66 1.51 2.71
N ARG A 65 18.70 1.79 1.41
CA ARG A 65 19.33 3.01 0.87
C ARG A 65 18.44 4.24 0.86
N TYR A 66 17.12 4.09 0.86
CA TYR A 66 16.20 5.21 0.67
C TYR A 66 15.29 5.47 1.89
N ASP A 67 14.88 6.73 2.04
CA ASP A 67 13.93 7.20 3.06
C ASP A 67 12.49 7.00 2.57
N ILE A 68 12.11 5.74 2.37
CA ILE A 68 10.75 5.32 2.00
C ILE A 68 9.93 5.02 3.26
N ASP A 69 8.63 5.23 3.18
CA ASP A 69 7.68 4.95 4.27
C ASP A 69 7.09 3.54 4.16
N GLY A 70 7.10 2.95 2.95
CA GLY A 70 6.62 1.60 2.74
C GLY A 70 7.14 0.91 1.49
N VAL A 71 7.01 -0.41 1.47
CA VAL A 71 7.16 -1.28 0.31
C VAL A 71 5.78 -1.77 -0.09
N HIS A 72 5.46 -1.65 -1.37
CA HIS A 72 4.18 -2.06 -1.94
C HIS A 72 4.39 -3.10 -3.03
N MET A 73 3.58 -4.16 -3.02
CA MET A 73 3.43 -5.08 -4.15
C MET A 73 1.99 -5.06 -4.64
N ASP A 74 1.81 -5.19 -5.95
CA ASP A 74 0.51 -5.35 -6.57
C ASP A 74 0.11 -6.84 -6.64
N ASP A 75 -0.64 -7.21 -7.67
CA ASP A 75 -1.31 -8.50 -7.82
C ASP A 75 -0.56 -9.49 -8.72
N TYR A 76 0.64 -9.16 -9.21
CA TYR A 76 1.43 -10.03 -10.07
C TYR A 76 2.41 -10.90 -9.29
N PHE A 77 2.03 -12.17 -9.09
CA PHE A 77 2.87 -13.21 -8.48
C PHE A 77 3.33 -14.22 -9.53
N TYR A 78 2.58 -15.31 -9.71
CA TYR A 78 2.59 -16.00 -11.01
C TYR A 78 1.83 -15.13 -12.02
N PRO A 79 2.17 -15.21 -13.32
CA PRO A 79 1.54 -14.36 -14.31
C PRO A 79 0.05 -14.68 -14.45
N TYR A 80 -0.73 -13.64 -14.76
CA TYR A 80 -2.11 -13.80 -15.21
C TYR A 80 -2.17 -14.73 -16.43
N PRO A 81 -3.24 -15.55 -16.58
CA PRO A 81 -3.37 -16.44 -17.72
C PRO A 81 -3.17 -15.72 -19.05
N TYR A 82 -2.23 -16.21 -19.86
CA TYR A 82 -1.96 -15.64 -21.16
C TYR A 82 -3.11 -15.99 -22.13
N PRO A 83 -3.69 -15.02 -22.85
CA PRO A 83 -4.72 -15.31 -23.84
C PRO A 83 -4.11 -16.13 -24.98
N SER A 84 -4.60 -17.36 -25.15
CA SER A 84 -4.16 -18.31 -26.18
C SER A 84 -5.38 -19.04 -26.75
N ASN A 85 -5.38 -19.26 -28.07
CA ASN A 85 -6.52 -19.79 -28.81
C ASN A 85 -6.80 -21.28 -28.51
N ASP A 86 -5.79 -22.04 -28.06
CA ASP A 86 -5.87 -23.51 -28.04
C ASP A 86 -5.94 -24.15 -26.65
N LYS A 87 -5.63 -23.39 -25.58
CA LYS A 87 -5.76 -23.72 -24.13
C LYS A 87 -5.05 -22.64 -23.29
N PRO A 88 -5.37 -22.51 -21.99
CA PRO A 88 -4.56 -21.72 -21.07
C PRO A 88 -3.11 -22.18 -21.10
N LEU A 89 -2.18 -21.27 -21.38
CA LEU A 89 -0.76 -21.57 -21.38
C LEU A 89 -0.34 -21.90 -19.93
N PRO A 90 0.21 -23.08 -19.62
CA PRO A 90 0.76 -23.36 -18.30
C PRO A 90 2.07 -22.60 -18.09
N PHE A 91 2.34 -22.21 -16.84
CA PHE A 91 3.65 -21.65 -16.49
C PHE A 91 4.72 -22.75 -16.58
N PRO A 92 5.86 -22.53 -17.27
CA PRO A 92 6.82 -23.59 -17.57
C PRO A 92 7.86 -23.76 -16.46
N ASP A 93 7.43 -24.15 -15.26
CA ASP A 93 8.28 -24.37 -14.07
C ASP A 93 8.48 -25.85 -13.73
N VAL A 94 8.29 -26.75 -14.70
CA VAL A 94 8.40 -28.20 -14.50
C VAL A 94 9.78 -28.57 -13.95
N ASP A 95 10.85 -28.00 -14.51
CA ASP A 95 12.23 -28.22 -14.07
C ASP A 95 12.46 -27.70 -12.63
N SER A 96 11.90 -26.55 -12.28
CA SER A 96 11.97 -26.04 -10.90
C SER A 96 11.17 -26.90 -9.93
N PHE A 97 10.03 -27.45 -10.37
CA PHE A 97 9.24 -28.37 -9.58
C PHE A 97 9.95 -29.72 -9.39
N GLU A 98 10.61 -30.26 -10.41
CA GLU A 98 11.42 -31.48 -10.26
C GLU A 98 12.57 -31.30 -9.26
N ARG A 99 13.23 -30.14 -9.30
CA ARG A 99 14.37 -29.85 -8.42
C ARG A 99 13.97 -29.51 -7.00
N PHE A 100 12.99 -28.63 -6.83
CA PHE A 100 12.65 -27.99 -5.56
C PHE A 100 11.23 -28.30 -5.07
N GLY A 101 10.40 -28.89 -5.93
CA GLY A 101 9.00 -29.19 -5.66
C GLY A 101 8.79 -30.27 -4.63
N ARG A 102 7.75 -30.12 -3.81
CA ARG A 102 7.27 -31.14 -2.87
C ARG A 102 5.75 -31.14 -2.87
N GLY A 103 5.15 -32.33 -2.83
CA GLY A 103 3.68 -32.48 -2.81
C GLY A 103 3.03 -32.12 -4.15
N LYS A 104 1.86 -31.46 -4.10
CA LYS A 104 1.11 -31.07 -5.30
C LYS A 104 1.64 -29.75 -5.87
N LEU A 105 1.80 -29.67 -7.20
CA LEU A 105 2.31 -28.49 -7.92
C LEU A 105 1.68 -27.17 -7.45
N ASP A 106 0.35 -27.09 -7.42
CA ASP A 106 -0.34 -25.85 -7.02
C ASP A 106 -0.09 -25.44 -5.57
N ASN A 107 0.06 -26.42 -4.67
CA ASN A 107 0.38 -26.14 -3.26
C ASN A 107 1.82 -25.67 -3.13
N TRP A 108 2.73 -26.27 -3.89
CA TRP A 108 4.12 -25.83 -3.94
C TRP A 108 4.24 -24.40 -4.50
N ARG A 109 3.56 -24.10 -5.62
CA ARG A 109 3.51 -22.75 -6.20
C ARG A 109 3.02 -21.72 -5.19
N ARG A 110 1.91 -21.98 -4.50
CA ARG A 110 1.42 -21.12 -3.39
C ARG A 110 2.44 -20.97 -2.27
N SER A 111 3.06 -22.07 -1.85
CA SER A 111 4.05 -22.04 -0.75
C SER A 111 5.27 -21.18 -1.09
N ASN A 112 5.68 -21.14 -2.36
CA ASN A 112 6.78 -20.29 -2.81
C ASN A 112 6.45 -18.80 -2.63
N ILE A 113 5.24 -18.38 -3.00
CA ILE A 113 4.78 -17.00 -2.83
C ILE A 113 4.54 -16.68 -1.35
N ASP A 114 3.92 -17.59 -0.60
CA ASP A 114 3.70 -17.45 0.84
C ASP A 114 5.01 -17.21 1.60
N ASN A 115 6.05 -18.00 1.28
CA ASN A 115 7.36 -17.87 1.90
C ASN A 115 8.01 -16.55 1.50
N PHE A 116 7.92 -16.15 0.23
CA PHE A 116 8.44 -14.86 -0.23
C PHE A 116 7.81 -13.67 0.52
N VAL A 117 6.47 -13.63 0.64
CA VAL A 117 5.75 -12.56 1.37
C VAL A 117 6.13 -12.56 2.85
N LYS A 118 6.20 -13.75 3.47
CA LYS A 118 6.61 -13.88 4.87
C LYS A 118 8.05 -13.40 5.09
N GLU A 119 8.98 -13.82 4.24
CA GLU A 119 10.40 -13.45 4.32
C GLU A 119 10.57 -11.94 4.10
N LEU A 120 9.90 -11.35 3.11
CA LEU A 120 9.91 -9.89 2.90
C LEU A 120 9.47 -9.14 4.16
N TYR A 121 8.36 -9.55 4.78
CA TYR A 121 7.89 -8.94 6.02
C TYR A 121 8.93 -9.05 7.13
N GLN A 122 9.52 -10.24 7.31
CA GLN A 122 10.51 -10.50 8.35
C GLN A 122 11.80 -9.71 8.15
N GLU A 123 12.32 -9.64 6.92
CA GLU A 123 13.56 -8.92 6.63
C GLU A 123 13.36 -7.41 6.73
N VAL A 124 12.27 -6.84 6.22
CA VAL A 124 12.00 -5.40 6.40
C VAL A 124 11.84 -5.03 7.88
N ARG A 125 11.22 -5.90 8.70
CA ARG A 125 11.16 -5.68 10.15
C ARG A 125 12.55 -5.64 10.81
N LYS A 126 13.54 -6.37 10.27
CA LYS A 126 14.93 -6.32 10.79
C LYS A 126 15.67 -5.10 10.30
N THR A 127 15.47 -4.72 9.04
CA THR A 127 16.21 -3.64 8.37
C THR A 127 15.73 -2.25 8.79
N LYS A 128 14.43 -1.97 8.66
CA LYS A 128 13.79 -0.71 9.06
C LYS A 128 12.40 -1.00 9.63
N PRO A 129 12.28 -1.26 10.95
CA PRO A 129 11.05 -1.73 11.60
C PRO A 129 9.83 -0.83 11.42
N TRP A 130 10.00 0.43 11.02
CA TRP A 130 8.93 1.40 10.77
C TRP A 130 8.42 1.43 9.33
N VAL A 131 9.17 0.90 8.35
CA VAL A 131 8.75 0.88 6.94
C VAL A 131 7.63 -0.11 6.76
N ASP A 132 6.49 0.31 6.22
CA ASP A 132 5.32 -0.58 6.07
C ASP A 132 5.41 -1.55 4.91
N ILE A 133 4.79 -2.72 5.05
CA ILE A 133 4.63 -3.70 3.96
C ILE A 133 3.16 -3.76 3.55
N GLY A 134 2.89 -3.46 2.29
CA GLY A 134 1.57 -3.54 1.72
C GLY A 134 1.47 -4.41 0.49
N ILE A 135 0.32 -5.05 0.33
CA ILE A 135 0.00 -5.82 -0.88
C ILE A 135 -1.37 -5.40 -1.40
N SER A 136 -1.47 -5.15 -2.70
CA SER A 136 -2.70 -4.90 -3.44
C SER A 136 -3.08 -6.12 -4.29
N PRO A 137 -3.71 -7.16 -3.69
CA PRO A 137 -4.07 -8.36 -4.41
C PRO A 137 -5.32 -8.14 -5.27
N PHE A 138 -5.57 -9.07 -6.20
CA PHE A 138 -6.86 -9.15 -6.88
C PHE A 138 -8.02 -9.18 -5.86
N GLY A 139 -9.06 -8.39 -6.11
CA GLY A 139 -10.12 -8.13 -5.12
C GLY A 139 -10.97 -9.34 -4.75
N ILE A 140 -10.96 -10.41 -5.55
CA ILE A 140 -11.71 -11.64 -5.32
C ILE A 140 -10.71 -12.78 -5.07
N TRP A 141 -10.62 -13.26 -3.84
CA TRP A 141 -9.68 -14.33 -3.48
C TRP A 141 -9.97 -15.64 -4.24
N LYS A 142 -11.26 -15.99 -4.35
CA LYS A 142 -11.76 -17.16 -5.09
C LYS A 142 -13.17 -16.88 -5.66
N PRO A 143 -13.51 -17.40 -6.85
CA PRO A 143 -14.89 -17.43 -7.32
C PRO A 143 -15.79 -18.11 -6.29
N GLY A 144 -16.99 -17.56 -6.10
CA GLY A 144 -17.93 -18.01 -5.08
C GLY A 144 -17.59 -17.57 -3.65
N VAL A 145 -16.53 -16.79 -3.43
CA VAL A 145 -16.13 -16.28 -2.11
C VAL A 145 -16.08 -14.76 -2.10
N PRO A 146 -16.93 -14.08 -1.29
CA PRO A 146 -18.04 -14.62 -0.51
C PRO A 146 -19.15 -15.26 -1.38
N LYS A 147 -20.04 -16.07 -0.77
CA LYS A 147 -21.07 -16.85 -1.49
C LYS A 147 -21.83 -15.98 -2.51
N GLY A 148 -21.91 -16.46 -3.76
CA GLY A 148 -22.57 -15.75 -4.86
C GLY A 148 -21.75 -14.61 -5.46
N THR A 149 -20.43 -14.57 -5.22
CA THR A 149 -19.50 -13.71 -5.95
C THR A 149 -19.02 -14.44 -7.21
N GLU A 150 -19.04 -13.76 -8.35
CA GLU A 150 -18.59 -14.30 -9.63
C GLU A 150 -17.23 -13.71 -10.00
N ALA A 151 -16.33 -14.50 -10.57
CA ALA A 151 -15.07 -13.99 -11.12
C ALA A 151 -14.61 -14.88 -12.26
N SER A 152 -14.07 -14.26 -13.32
CA SER A 152 -13.40 -14.96 -14.42
C SER A 152 -12.00 -15.45 -14.03
N LEU A 153 -11.46 -14.95 -12.92
CA LEU A 153 -10.15 -15.29 -12.40
C LEU A 153 -10.26 -15.85 -10.97
N ASP A 154 -9.60 -16.97 -10.74
CA ASP A 154 -9.31 -17.49 -9.41
C ASP A 154 -7.87 -17.12 -9.01
N ALA A 155 -7.73 -16.04 -8.22
CA ALA A 155 -6.41 -15.56 -7.78
C ALA A 155 -5.65 -16.61 -6.96
N TYR A 156 -6.33 -17.40 -6.14
CA TYR A 156 -5.71 -18.46 -5.34
C TYR A 156 -5.19 -19.62 -6.20
N SER A 157 -5.92 -19.98 -7.25
CA SER A 157 -5.61 -21.15 -8.07
C SER A 157 -4.74 -20.83 -9.29
N LEU A 158 -4.82 -19.61 -9.83
CA LEU A 158 -4.13 -19.23 -11.07
C LEU A 158 -2.94 -18.30 -10.84
N LEU A 159 -3.06 -17.34 -9.93
CA LEU A 159 -1.94 -16.46 -9.54
C LEU A 159 -1.12 -17.04 -8.38
N TYR A 160 -1.63 -18.10 -7.76
CA TYR A 160 -1.07 -18.72 -6.55
C TYR A 160 -0.86 -17.73 -5.39
N ALA A 161 -1.71 -16.70 -5.34
CA ALA A 161 -1.67 -15.62 -4.37
C ALA A 161 -2.70 -15.86 -3.25
N ASP A 162 -2.27 -16.40 -2.10
CA ASP A 162 -3.14 -16.60 -0.93
C ASP A 162 -3.19 -15.37 -0.02
N ALA A 163 -3.66 -14.24 -0.56
CA ALA A 163 -3.74 -12.97 0.17
C ALA A 163 -4.58 -13.05 1.46
N ARG A 164 -5.57 -13.94 1.50
CA ARG A 164 -6.33 -14.26 2.72
C ARG A 164 -5.41 -14.78 3.83
N LYS A 165 -4.51 -15.72 3.51
CA LYS A 165 -3.53 -16.25 4.46
C LYS A 165 -2.58 -15.15 4.92
N TRP A 166 -2.07 -14.31 4.02
CA TRP A 166 -1.13 -13.23 4.38
C TRP A 166 -1.76 -12.24 5.35
N LEU A 167 -3.01 -11.83 5.11
CA LEU A 167 -3.77 -10.96 6.01
C LEU A 167 -4.03 -11.60 7.37
N ARG A 168 -4.49 -12.86 7.40
CA ARG A 168 -4.77 -13.60 8.66
C ARG A 168 -3.52 -13.89 9.48
N LYS A 169 -2.39 -14.14 8.82
CA LYS A 169 -1.09 -14.33 9.47
C LYS A 169 -0.45 -12.99 9.86
N GLY A 170 -0.89 -11.89 9.25
CA GLY A 170 -0.35 -10.56 9.47
C GLY A 170 1.05 -10.40 8.89
N TRP A 171 1.30 -10.96 7.70
CA TRP A 171 2.53 -10.77 6.92
C TRP A 171 2.49 -9.51 6.05
N VAL A 172 1.66 -8.56 6.46
CA VAL A 172 1.49 -7.23 5.88
C VAL A 172 1.11 -6.27 7.01
N ASP A 173 1.45 -5.00 6.84
CA ASP A 173 0.97 -3.89 7.65
C ASP A 173 -0.36 -3.36 7.11
N TYR A 174 -0.53 -3.35 5.77
CA TYR A 174 -1.79 -3.06 5.12
C TYR A 174 -2.13 -4.03 3.97
N MET A 175 -3.43 -4.26 3.76
CA MET A 175 -3.96 -4.98 2.61
C MET A 175 -4.83 -4.05 1.77
N MET A 176 -4.65 -4.08 0.45
CA MET A 176 -5.31 -3.18 -0.50
C MET A 176 -6.03 -3.98 -1.59
N PRO A 177 -7.07 -4.76 -1.25
CA PRO A 177 -7.75 -5.56 -2.27
C PRO A 177 -8.30 -4.67 -3.38
N GLN A 178 -8.06 -5.04 -4.64
CA GLN A 178 -8.49 -4.29 -5.82
C GLN A 178 -10.01 -4.43 -6.04
N LEU A 179 -10.81 -3.63 -5.33
CA LEU A 179 -12.28 -3.65 -5.40
C LEU A 179 -12.78 -2.77 -6.54
N TYR A 180 -12.46 -3.15 -7.76
CA TYR A 180 -12.63 -2.32 -8.96
C TYR A 180 -14.00 -2.39 -9.62
N TRP A 181 -15.00 -2.91 -8.93
CA TRP A 181 -16.38 -3.04 -9.40
C TRP A 181 -17.31 -2.02 -8.73
N SER A 182 -18.46 -1.78 -9.34
CA SER A 182 -19.48 -0.87 -8.83
C SER A 182 -20.20 -1.44 -7.60
N ILE A 183 -20.81 -0.57 -6.81
CA ILE A 183 -21.62 -0.89 -5.64
C ILE A 183 -22.75 -1.87 -6.00
N ASP A 184 -23.42 -1.62 -7.12
CA ASP A 184 -24.58 -2.36 -7.63
C ASP A 184 -24.22 -3.57 -8.51
N SER A 185 -22.92 -3.88 -8.69
CA SER A 185 -22.51 -5.06 -9.45
C SER A 185 -23.12 -6.32 -8.85
N LYS A 186 -23.89 -7.07 -9.66
CA LYS A 186 -24.58 -8.29 -9.20
C LYS A 186 -23.59 -9.39 -8.79
N GLY A 187 -22.57 -9.62 -9.62
CA GLY A 187 -21.56 -10.67 -9.39
C GLY A 187 -20.38 -10.22 -8.53
N GLN A 188 -20.02 -8.94 -8.54
CA GLN A 188 -18.83 -8.41 -7.86
C GLN A 188 -19.15 -7.16 -7.02
N SER A 189 -20.27 -7.16 -6.30
CA SER A 189 -20.71 -6.03 -5.49
C SER A 189 -19.60 -5.52 -4.55
N PHE A 190 -19.27 -4.24 -4.67
CA PHE A 190 -18.26 -3.57 -3.85
C PHE A 190 -18.48 -3.76 -2.34
N PRO A 191 -19.64 -3.40 -1.74
CA PRO A 191 -19.85 -3.56 -0.29
C PRO A 191 -19.77 -5.03 0.16
N LYS A 192 -20.19 -5.98 -0.67
CA LYS A 192 -20.10 -7.41 -0.37
C LYS A 192 -18.64 -7.86 -0.24
N LEU A 193 -17.80 -7.45 -1.17
CA LEU A 193 -16.36 -7.76 -1.14
C LEU A 193 -15.64 -7.03 0.00
N LEU A 194 -15.97 -5.76 0.22
CA LEU A 194 -15.45 -4.98 1.34
C LEU A 194 -15.71 -5.68 2.68
N ASN A 195 -16.97 -6.02 2.95
CA ASN A 195 -17.35 -6.69 4.20
C ASN A 195 -16.68 -8.06 4.37
N TRP A 196 -16.46 -8.78 3.27
CA TRP A 196 -15.70 -10.03 3.32
C TRP A 196 -14.25 -9.80 3.75
N TRP A 197 -13.53 -8.88 3.12
CA TRP A 197 -12.15 -8.56 3.49
C TRP A 197 -12.01 -8.04 4.92
N VAL A 198 -12.99 -7.27 5.40
CA VAL A 198 -13.09 -6.83 6.79
C VAL A 198 -13.18 -8.03 7.74
N GLY A 199 -14.01 -9.03 7.42
CA GLY A 199 -14.14 -10.27 8.18
C GLY A 199 -12.88 -11.13 8.17
N GLU A 200 -12.09 -11.06 7.10
CA GLU A 200 -10.83 -11.79 6.95
C GLU A 200 -9.67 -11.16 7.76
N ASN A 201 -9.79 -9.89 8.13
CA ASN A 201 -8.77 -9.13 8.87
C ASN A 201 -8.73 -9.44 10.38
N GLN A 202 -8.33 -10.65 10.72
CA GLN A 202 -8.25 -11.14 12.11
C GLN A 202 -7.14 -10.50 12.94
N LYS A 203 -6.14 -9.88 12.29
CA LYS A 203 -4.99 -9.25 12.94
C LYS A 203 -5.11 -7.74 13.09
N GLY A 204 -6.23 -7.15 12.65
CA GLY A 204 -6.44 -5.70 12.73
C GLY A 204 -5.41 -4.90 11.94
N ARG A 205 -4.90 -5.46 10.84
CA ARG A 205 -4.02 -4.75 9.90
C ARG A 205 -4.79 -3.61 9.24
N HIS A 206 -4.11 -2.65 8.63
CA HIS A 206 -4.80 -1.67 7.82
C HIS A 206 -5.46 -2.36 6.62
N LEU A 207 -6.70 -1.96 6.29
CA LEU A 207 -7.43 -2.45 5.13
C LEU A 207 -7.85 -1.25 4.30
N TRP A 208 -7.17 -1.06 3.17
CA TRP A 208 -7.31 0.11 2.31
C TRP A 208 -7.65 -0.31 0.89
N PRO A 209 -8.91 -0.69 0.61
CA PRO A 209 -9.31 -1.20 -0.71
C PRO A 209 -8.97 -0.24 -1.84
N GLY A 210 -8.57 -0.80 -2.98
CA GLY A 210 -8.36 -0.03 -4.20
C GLY A 210 -9.68 0.26 -4.92
N ILE A 211 -9.82 1.49 -5.39
CA ILE A 211 -10.95 2.01 -6.16
C ILE A 211 -10.47 2.32 -7.58
N ALA A 212 -11.14 1.79 -8.60
CA ALA A 212 -10.83 2.03 -10.01
C ALA A 212 -11.43 3.36 -10.50
N THR A 213 -10.73 4.45 -10.21
CA THR A 213 -11.10 5.82 -10.62
C THR A 213 -10.82 6.09 -12.09
N ASP A 214 -9.88 5.38 -12.68
CA ASP A 214 -9.64 5.33 -14.13
C ASP A 214 -10.85 4.87 -14.93
N ARG A 215 -11.76 4.11 -14.31
CA ARG A 215 -13.03 3.66 -14.90
C ARG A 215 -14.17 4.67 -14.76
N VAL A 216 -13.92 5.88 -14.25
CA VAL A 216 -14.96 6.91 -14.19
C VAL A 216 -15.31 7.36 -15.62
N GLY A 217 -16.59 7.29 -15.96
CA GLY A 217 -17.10 7.56 -17.30
C GLY A 217 -18.61 7.70 -17.31
N ASP A 218 -19.21 7.46 -18.47
CA ASP A 218 -20.63 7.74 -18.70
C ASP A 218 -21.55 6.75 -17.96
N GLN A 219 -21.06 5.55 -17.64
CA GLN A 219 -21.79 4.53 -16.88
C GLN A 219 -21.37 4.43 -15.41
N ARG A 220 -20.21 5.01 -15.07
CA ARG A 220 -19.65 4.99 -13.72
C ARG A 220 -19.24 6.40 -13.34
N HIS A 221 -20.17 7.16 -12.81
CA HIS A 221 -19.96 8.57 -12.53
C HIS A 221 -19.04 8.81 -11.32
N ALA A 222 -18.50 10.02 -11.21
CA ALA A 222 -17.65 10.42 -10.08
C ALA A 222 -18.30 10.18 -8.71
N ALA A 223 -19.63 10.29 -8.61
CA ALA A 223 -20.39 10.00 -7.39
C ALA A 223 -20.19 8.57 -6.86
N GLU A 224 -19.93 7.59 -7.75
CA GLU A 224 -19.60 6.22 -7.36
C GLU A 224 -18.36 6.18 -6.46
N MET A 225 -17.34 6.99 -6.75
CA MET A 225 -16.11 7.04 -5.95
C MET A 225 -16.39 7.58 -4.55
N ALA A 226 -17.15 8.68 -4.45
CA ALA A 226 -17.54 9.27 -3.17
C ALA A 226 -18.41 8.31 -2.33
N ASN A 227 -19.31 7.56 -2.98
CA ASN A 227 -20.16 6.57 -2.34
C ASN A 227 -19.35 5.36 -1.85
N GLN A 228 -18.39 4.86 -2.65
CA GLN A 228 -17.50 3.77 -2.24
C GLN A 228 -16.63 4.19 -1.05
N ILE A 229 -16.08 5.41 -1.05
CA ILE A 229 -15.31 5.94 0.09
C ILE A 229 -16.19 6.07 1.34
N SER A 230 -17.43 6.51 1.20
CA SER A 230 -18.40 6.56 2.30
C SER A 230 -18.67 5.17 2.88
N LEU A 231 -18.83 4.14 2.03
CA LEU A 231 -19.00 2.76 2.48
C LEU A 231 -17.77 2.25 3.25
N ILE A 232 -16.56 2.57 2.78
CA ILE A 232 -15.32 2.21 3.47
C ILE A 232 -15.25 2.87 4.85
N ARG A 233 -15.57 4.16 4.96
CA ARG A 233 -15.58 4.89 6.25
C ARG A 233 -16.59 4.31 7.23
N ASN A 234 -17.70 3.74 6.74
CA ASN A 234 -18.76 3.14 7.55
C ASN A 234 -18.45 1.74 8.08
N VAL A 235 -17.32 1.13 7.71
CA VAL A 235 -16.91 -0.21 8.19
C VAL A 235 -16.69 -0.28 9.72
N ASN A 236 -16.60 0.88 10.41
CA ASN A 236 -16.47 1.04 11.86
C ASN A 236 -15.47 0.06 12.52
N ARG A 237 -14.34 -0.20 11.84
CA ARG A 237 -13.28 -1.10 12.30
C ARG A 237 -11.92 -0.56 11.89
N GLY A 238 -11.04 -0.37 12.87
CA GLY A 238 -9.68 0.12 12.63
C GLY A 238 -9.66 1.54 12.04
N TYR A 239 -8.68 1.80 11.19
CA TYR A 239 -8.51 3.07 10.49
C TYR A 239 -8.87 2.89 9.01
N PRO A 240 -10.12 3.22 8.61
CA PRO A 240 -10.54 3.06 7.22
C PRO A 240 -9.75 3.99 6.31
N GLY A 241 -9.41 3.49 5.12
CA GLY A 241 -8.70 4.21 4.07
C GLY A 241 -8.88 3.50 2.74
N HIS A 242 -8.32 4.04 1.68
CA HIS A 242 -8.50 3.53 0.32
C HIS A 242 -7.39 4.04 -0.60
N SER A 243 -7.31 3.47 -1.80
CA SER A 243 -6.45 3.98 -2.86
C SER A 243 -7.23 4.23 -4.15
N HIS A 244 -6.72 5.15 -4.97
CA HIS A 244 -7.23 5.39 -6.31
C HIS A 244 -6.29 4.73 -7.33
N TRP A 245 -6.85 3.85 -8.15
CA TRP A 245 -6.23 3.46 -9.41
C TRP A 245 -6.81 4.35 -10.52
N SER A 246 -6.05 5.28 -11.12
CA SER A 246 -4.68 5.67 -10.77
C SER A 246 -4.58 7.16 -10.43
N ALA A 247 -3.39 7.61 -10.04
CA ALA A 247 -3.13 9.01 -9.73
C ALA A 247 -3.50 9.94 -10.89
N ASP A 248 -3.30 9.52 -12.15
CA ASP A 248 -3.63 10.31 -13.33
C ASP A 248 -5.09 10.76 -13.35
N SER A 249 -6.02 9.82 -13.11
CA SER A 249 -7.45 10.06 -13.07
C SER A 249 -7.88 11.08 -12.01
N VAL A 250 -7.17 11.11 -10.88
CA VAL A 250 -7.41 12.07 -9.81
C VAL A 250 -6.77 13.41 -10.14
N VAL A 251 -5.49 13.44 -10.52
CA VAL A 251 -4.73 14.67 -10.80
C VAL A 251 -5.34 15.44 -11.96
N ASN A 252 -5.78 14.75 -13.01
CA ASN A 252 -6.40 15.36 -14.19
C ASN A 252 -7.91 15.62 -14.02
N ASP A 253 -8.46 15.41 -12.82
CA ASP A 253 -9.88 15.65 -12.52
C ASP A 253 -10.82 14.92 -13.50
N GLN A 254 -10.55 13.63 -13.75
CA GLN A 254 -11.30 12.81 -14.70
C GLN A 254 -12.80 12.91 -14.41
N ARG A 255 -13.55 13.52 -15.36
CA ARG A 255 -14.99 13.78 -15.25
C ARG A 255 -15.40 14.48 -13.93
N GLY A 256 -14.55 15.34 -13.38
CA GLY A 256 -14.84 16.12 -12.16
C GLY A 256 -14.64 15.37 -10.84
N VAL A 257 -14.00 14.19 -10.85
CA VAL A 257 -13.83 13.37 -9.65
C VAL A 257 -13.04 14.09 -8.54
N ARG A 258 -11.98 14.81 -8.87
CA ARG A 258 -11.16 15.51 -7.87
C ARG A 258 -11.94 16.66 -7.25
N LYS A 259 -12.61 17.47 -8.07
CA LYS A 259 -13.45 18.57 -7.57
C LYS A 259 -14.55 18.06 -6.63
N LEU A 260 -15.19 16.95 -6.98
CA LEU A 260 -16.18 16.32 -6.12
C LEU A 260 -15.55 15.89 -4.78
N LEU A 261 -14.46 15.14 -4.83
CA LEU A 261 -13.83 14.58 -3.63
C LEU A 261 -13.28 15.67 -2.69
N ILE A 262 -12.70 16.75 -3.21
CA ILE A 262 -12.28 17.91 -2.38
C ILE A 262 -13.47 18.51 -1.65
N ARG A 263 -14.61 18.67 -2.33
CA ARG A 263 -15.81 19.29 -1.76
C ARG A 263 -16.49 18.40 -0.72
N THR A 264 -16.48 17.08 -0.89
CA THR A 264 -17.33 16.17 -0.09
C THR A 264 -16.59 15.19 0.79
N THR A 265 -15.34 14.84 0.47
CA THR A 265 -14.65 13.66 1.02
C THR A 265 -13.32 14.01 1.69
N TYR A 266 -12.51 14.85 1.07
CA TYR A 266 -11.16 15.26 1.52
C TYR A 266 -11.17 16.69 2.07
N GLN A 267 -12.12 16.98 2.97
CA GLN A 267 -12.33 18.32 3.52
C GLN A 267 -11.33 18.67 4.63
N SER A 268 -10.65 17.67 5.20
CA SER A 268 -9.66 17.84 6.27
C SER A 268 -8.39 17.08 5.96
N LEU A 269 -7.28 17.55 6.54
CA LEU A 269 -6.03 16.82 6.56
C LEU A 269 -6.20 15.52 7.34
N ALA A 270 -5.54 14.47 6.87
CA ALA A 270 -5.45 13.19 7.55
C ALA A 270 -3.98 12.89 7.83
N LEU A 271 -3.72 12.32 9.01
CA LEU A 271 -2.43 11.76 9.37
C LEU A 271 -2.40 10.28 9.01
N THR A 272 -1.20 9.74 8.83
CA THR A 272 -1.01 8.30 8.71
C THR A 272 -1.54 7.60 9.95
N PRO A 273 -2.40 6.58 9.80
CA PRO A 273 -2.83 5.76 10.92
C PRO A 273 -1.67 5.11 11.68
N PRO A 274 -1.78 4.94 13.01
CA PRO A 274 -0.76 4.26 13.78
C PRO A 274 -0.74 2.75 13.52
N ASN A 275 0.45 2.20 13.28
CA ASN A 275 0.71 0.76 13.17
C ASN A 275 0.75 0.08 14.55
N ARG A 276 -0.41 -0.01 15.21
CA ARG A 276 -0.51 -0.43 16.63
C ARG A 276 0.05 -1.82 16.93
N TRP A 277 0.14 -2.71 15.95
CA TRP A 277 0.73 -4.05 16.12
C TRP A 277 2.27 -4.04 16.23
N GLN A 278 2.94 -2.95 15.83
CA GLN A 278 4.39 -2.82 15.98
C GLN A 278 4.79 -2.47 17.42
N LYS A 279 3.83 -2.13 18.30
CA LYS A 279 4.02 -1.84 19.74
C LYS A 279 5.08 -0.77 20.03
N ASN A 280 5.25 0.19 19.13
CA ASN A 280 6.20 1.28 19.32
C ASN A 280 5.74 2.26 20.41
N LYS A 281 6.70 2.89 21.07
CA LYS A 281 6.43 3.98 22.01
C LYS A 281 6.06 5.24 21.23
N ALA A 282 5.18 6.06 21.80
CA ALA A 282 4.97 7.41 21.31
C ALA A 282 6.29 8.19 21.41
N PRO A 283 6.56 9.13 20.48
CA PRO A 283 7.67 10.05 20.63
C PRO A 283 7.53 10.88 21.91
N GLU A 284 8.65 11.42 22.39
CA GLU A 284 8.65 12.37 23.49
C GLU A 284 7.87 13.64 23.13
N THR A 285 7.35 14.31 24.15
CA THR A 285 6.69 15.61 24.01
C THR A 285 7.67 16.62 23.43
N PRO A 286 7.30 17.36 22.38
CA PRO A 286 8.21 18.32 21.74
C PRO A 286 8.66 19.42 22.70
N THR A 287 9.85 19.97 22.49
CA THR A 287 10.29 21.21 23.13
C THR A 287 10.43 22.29 22.07
N PHE A 288 9.88 23.47 22.31
CA PHE A 288 9.97 24.58 21.37
C PHE A 288 10.10 25.93 22.10
N VAL A 289 10.57 26.93 21.35
CA VAL A 289 10.61 28.33 21.78
C VAL A 289 9.87 29.16 20.73
N LEU A 290 9.01 30.06 21.19
CA LEU A 290 8.40 31.10 20.36
C LEU A 290 9.13 32.42 20.58
N THR A 291 9.43 33.11 19.49
CA THR A 291 10.05 34.44 19.51
C THR A 291 9.35 35.36 18.53
N PRO A 292 9.13 36.65 18.85
CA PRO A 292 8.57 37.61 17.90
C PRO A 292 9.40 37.71 16.62
N PHE A 293 8.73 37.74 15.46
CA PHE A 293 9.33 37.92 14.14
C PHE A 293 8.42 38.80 13.27
N GLY A 294 8.56 40.12 13.40
CA GLY A 294 7.64 41.08 12.78
C GLY A 294 6.23 40.94 13.35
N GLU A 295 5.24 40.81 12.48
CA GLU A 295 3.83 40.56 12.85
C GLU A 295 3.54 39.07 13.12
N THR A 296 4.55 38.19 12.96
CA THR A 296 4.44 36.74 13.15
C THR A 296 5.30 36.26 14.31
N LEU A 297 5.25 34.96 14.60
CA LEU A 297 6.12 34.30 15.55
C LEU A 297 7.07 33.34 14.82
N ASN A 298 8.33 33.31 15.23
CA ASN A 298 9.26 32.26 14.87
C ASN A 298 9.19 31.14 15.93
N LEU A 299 8.66 29.98 15.51
CA LEU A 299 8.61 28.74 16.28
C LEU A 299 9.88 27.93 15.99
N ARG A 300 10.75 27.84 16.99
CA ARG A 300 11.98 27.03 16.92
C ARG A 300 11.82 25.74 17.71
N LEU A 301 11.88 24.61 17.01
CA LEU A 301 11.76 23.26 17.55
C LEU A 301 13.12 22.68 17.92
N ALA A 302 13.20 22.04 19.08
CA ALA A 302 14.36 21.22 19.43
C ALA A 302 14.42 20.00 18.49
N PRO A 303 15.62 19.59 18.03
CA PRO A 303 15.78 18.36 17.26
C PRO A 303 15.27 17.15 18.04
N GLN A 304 14.58 16.24 17.37
CA GLN A 304 14.10 14.99 17.96
C GLN A 304 14.31 13.84 16.96
N GLU A 305 14.73 12.68 17.47
CA GLU A 305 14.96 11.49 16.65
C GLU A 305 13.68 10.65 16.50
N ASN A 306 13.65 9.80 15.48
CA ASN A 306 12.59 8.82 15.24
C ASN A 306 11.19 9.43 15.05
N ILE A 307 11.13 10.63 14.46
CA ILE A 307 9.90 11.32 14.11
C ILE A 307 9.84 11.64 12.61
N ARG A 308 8.65 11.55 12.03
CA ARG A 308 8.39 11.82 10.61
C ARG A 308 7.95 13.25 10.37
N PHE A 309 6.99 13.73 11.16
CA PHE A 309 6.41 15.06 10.99
C PHE A 309 6.22 15.77 12.33
N TRP A 310 6.32 17.09 12.31
CA TRP A 310 5.74 17.96 13.32
C TRP A 310 4.30 18.29 12.95
N ILE A 311 3.40 18.18 13.93
CA ILE A 311 2.00 18.60 13.81
C ILE A 311 1.83 19.87 14.63
N ILE A 312 1.57 20.97 13.95
CA ILE A 312 1.40 22.29 14.58
C ILE A 312 -0.05 22.68 14.43
N GLN A 313 -0.71 22.92 15.56
CA GLN A 313 -2.10 23.34 15.61
C GLN A 313 -2.18 24.69 16.30
N SER A 314 -2.82 25.66 15.66
CA SER A 314 -2.99 27.01 16.20
C SER A 314 -4.48 27.31 16.36
N LYS A 315 -4.83 27.98 17.46
CA LYS A 315 -6.20 28.37 17.78
C LYS A 315 -6.35 29.89 17.76
N THR A 316 -7.35 30.39 17.02
CA THR A 316 -7.72 31.82 16.99
C THR A 316 -9.24 31.92 17.05
N GLY A 317 -9.80 32.42 18.15
CA GLY A 317 -11.23 32.33 18.43
C GLY A 317 -11.71 30.87 18.45
N GLU A 318 -12.74 30.55 17.68
CA GLU A 318 -13.25 29.18 17.54
C GLU A 318 -12.53 28.35 16.47
N ASN A 319 -11.64 28.97 15.70
CA ASN A 319 -11.00 28.33 14.55
C ASN A 319 -9.70 27.63 14.94
N TRP A 320 -9.52 26.43 14.40
CA TRP A 320 -8.28 25.67 14.46
C TRP A 320 -7.65 25.56 13.07
N SER A 321 -6.36 25.84 12.99
CA SER A 321 -5.55 25.49 11.82
C SER A 321 -4.62 24.32 12.15
N THR A 322 -4.19 23.56 11.14
CA THR A 322 -3.25 22.45 11.33
C THR A 322 -2.26 22.41 10.19
N SER A 323 -0.97 22.34 10.54
CA SER A 323 0.14 22.20 9.61
C SER A 323 0.94 20.94 9.89
N VAL A 324 1.32 20.23 8.83
CA VAL A 324 2.17 19.03 8.88
C VAL A 324 3.52 19.37 8.27
N ILE A 325 4.54 19.44 9.11
CA ILE A 325 5.88 19.90 8.73
C ILE A 325 6.86 18.74 8.77
N ASP A 326 7.77 18.66 7.80
CA ASP A 326 8.84 17.66 7.79
C ASP A 326 9.69 17.78 9.06
N SER A 327 10.02 16.64 9.70
CA SER A 327 10.77 16.66 10.97
C SER A 327 12.16 17.30 10.85
N LYS A 328 12.71 17.40 9.63
CA LYS A 328 14.00 18.05 9.34
C LYS A 328 13.92 19.58 9.42
N ILE A 329 12.72 20.18 9.43
CA ILE A 329 12.53 21.63 9.53
C ILE A 329 12.37 22.01 10.99
N GLN A 330 13.26 22.87 11.49
CA GLN A 330 13.32 23.28 12.90
C GLN A 330 12.85 24.71 13.16
N ASN A 331 12.82 25.57 12.14
CA ASN A 331 12.35 26.95 12.27
C ASN A 331 11.15 27.13 11.36
N ILE A 332 10.02 27.53 11.94
CA ILE A 332 8.74 27.70 11.25
C ILE A 332 8.18 29.06 11.63
N THR A 333 7.75 29.82 10.64
CA THR A 333 6.95 31.02 10.85
C THR A 333 5.50 30.62 11.09
N VAL A 334 4.92 31.08 12.20
CA VAL A 334 3.52 30.85 12.56
C VAL A 334 2.83 32.17 12.89
N GLU A 335 1.54 32.26 12.59
CA GLU A 335 0.72 33.41 12.97
C GLU A 335 0.52 33.47 14.50
N PRO A 336 0.39 34.66 15.09
CA PRO A 336 -0.03 34.81 16.48
C PRO A 336 -1.38 34.13 16.73
N ALA A 337 -1.49 33.43 17.85
CA ALA A 337 -2.65 32.60 18.18
C ALA A 337 -2.82 32.52 19.69
N GLU A 338 -4.06 32.39 20.16
CA GLU A 338 -4.41 32.24 21.59
C GLU A 338 -3.75 31.00 22.20
N ALA A 339 -3.60 29.94 21.39
CA ALA A 339 -2.86 28.74 21.75
C ALA A 339 -2.16 28.14 20.53
N ILE A 340 -0.96 27.60 20.77
CA ILE A 340 -0.19 26.83 19.80
C ILE A 340 0.19 25.49 20.43
N ALA A 341 -0.28 24.40 19.83
CA ALA A 341 0.05 23.04 20.23
C ALA A 341 0.97 22.39 19.19
N VAL A 342 2.07 21.81 19.66
CA VAL A 342 3.03 21.08 18.82
C VAL A 342 3.07 19.63 19.28
N SER A 343 2.84 18.70 18.35
CA SER A 343 3.04 17.26 18.54
C SER A 343 4.06 16.70 17.56
N ALA A 344 4.77 15.64 17.94
CA ALA A 344 5.61 14.87 17.03
C ALA A 344 4.86 13.63 16.55
N LEU A 345 4.82 13.39 15.25
CA LEU A 345 4.36 12.15 14.66
C LEU A 345 5.55 11.22 14.49
N GLY A 346 5.55 10.08 15.20
CA GLY A 346 6.59 9.06 15.09
C GLY A 346 6.59 8.37 13.73
N LEU A 347 7.68 7.66 13.41
CA LEU A 347 7.85 6.92 12.15
C LEU A 347 6.77 5.85 11.88
N THR A 348 5.95 5.51 12.87
CA THR A 348 4.89 4.48 12.77
C THR A 348 3.50 5.03 13.06
N GLY A 349 3.30 6.33 12.82
CA GLY A 349 2.00 7.02 12.92
C GLY A 349 1.50 7.29 14.35
N ILE A 350 2.34 7.08 15.38
CA ILE A 350 1.97 7.37 16.77
C ILE A 350 2.34 8.82 17.11
N LEU A 351 1.36 9.59 17.58
CA LEU A 351 1.57 10.97 18.05
C LEU A 351 2.11 11.00 19.48
N SER A 352 3.00 11.96 19.76
CA SER A 352 3.37 12.36 21.11
C SER A 352 2.21 13.06 21.83
N ALA A 353 2.37 13.28 23.13
CA ALA A 353 1.59 14.33 23.80
C ALA A 353 1.98 15.71 23.20
N PRO A 354 1.04 16.68 23.15
CA PRO A 354 1.34 18.00 22.66
C PRO A 354 2.12 18.82 23.71
N ALA A 355 3.08 19.60 23.26
CA ALA A 355 3.56 20.77 24.00
C ALA A 355 2.68 21.96 23.64
N ILE A 356 2.22 22.71 24.64
CA ILE A 356 1.23 23.77 24.45
C ILE A 356 1.82 25.09 24.95
N PHE A 357 1.77 26.10 24.09
CA PHE A 357 1.85 27.50 24.47
C PHE A 357 0.43 28.07 24.51
N SER A 358 0.10 28.79 25.57
CA SER A 358 -1.14 29.56 25.72
C SER A 358 -0.75 30.91 26.28
N GLU A 359 -1.37 31.97 25.76
CA GLU A 359 -1.25 33.32 26.34
C GLU A 359 -1.91 33.43 27.73
#